data_AF-A0A2E5YLU0-F1
#
_entry.id   AF-A0A2E5YLU0-F1
#
_cell.length_a   1.000
_cell.length_b   1.000
_cell.length_c   1.000
_cell.angle_alpha   90.00
_cell.angle_beta   90.00
_cell.angle_gamma   90.00
#
_symmetry.space_group_name_H-M   'P 1'
#
loop_
_entity.id
_entity.type
_entity.pdbx_description
1 polymer ?
#
loop_
_entity_poly.entity_id
_entity_poly.type
_entity_poly.pdbx_seq_one_letter_code
_entity_poly.pdbx_strand_id
1 'polypeptide(L)'
;MLMSIECAGHPRDMGLAQGAAARTAIRAEVARLGLPEQRSRIPNLAALTVGALRGFGAGREWFRQFAHQAERLEGLACSAQLPVDSILELHLRIRAGGEQGGLLARRSEVRARTVGGPKDEKRLLLERSLPRAFADEVGWILRESRPEVGFRSIEIGLPWLVSSVAGLNEAGLAVVAGPLLWGAPGREGCPTSLLLVQECLQRFEDLDGAIDWCCKRPVEGEQSLVLADASGNVATVVSSGRERRAQWGEGELHLESGELSESEGALASQTSDAADRVWLDPRGKRLRVELVGSRIEVELGDESAVSIPTLR
;
A
#
# COMPACT_ATOMS: atom_id res chain seq x y z
N MET A 1 0.84 -19.00 -0.36
CA MET A 1 1.25 -18.66 -1.74
C MET A 1 0.85 -17.22 -2.01
N LEU A 2 1.78 -16.38 -2.47
CA LEU A 2 1.50 -14.97 -2.80
C LEU A 2 0.79 -14.91 -4.16
N MET A 3 -0.38 -14.29 -4.22
CA MET A 3 -1.09 -14.08 -5.48
C MET A 3 -0.44 -12.90 -6.23
N SER A 4 -0.11 -13.11 -7.51
CA SER A 4 0.40 -12.09 -8.41
C SER A 4 -0.70 -11.59 -9.35
N ILE A 5 -0.82 -10.27 -9.52
CA ILE A 5 -1.87 -9.65 -10.32
C ILE A 5 -1.26 -8.58 -11.23
N GLU A 6 -1.52 -8.67 -12.53
CA GLU A 6 -1.23 -7.60 -13.49
C GLU A 6 -2.44 -6.67 -13.61
N CYS A 7 -2.21 -5.36 -13.52
CA CYS A 7 -3.21 -4.31 -13.63
C CYS A 7 -2.76 -3.29 -14.67
N ALA A 8 -3.37 -3.27 -15.85
CA ALA A 8 -2.97 -2.40 -16.96
C ALA A 8 -4.10 -1.45 -17.41
N GLY A 9 -3.72 -0.32 -18.00
CA GLY A 9 -4.63 0.64 -18.65
C GLY A 9 -4.96 1.87 -17.80
N HIS A 10 -6.13 2.47 -18.06
CA HIS A 10 -6.63 3.58 -17.25
C HIS A 10 -6.93 3.15 -15.80
N PRO A 11 -7.03 4.10 -14.84
CA PRO A 11 -7.21 3.76 -13.44
C PRO A 11 -8.40 2.83 -13.17
N ARG A 12 -9.53 3.05 -13.85
CA ARG A 12 -10.71 2.18 -13.76
C ARG A 12 -10.44 0.76 -14.25
N ASP A 13 -9.72 0.60 -15.36
CA ASP A 13 -9.40 -0.71 -15.95
C ASP A 13 -8.43 -1.49 -15.07
N MET A 14 -7.42 -0.82 -14.52
CA MET A 14 -6.54 -1.38 -13.49
C MET A 14 -7.35 -1.88 -12.28
N GLY A 15 -8.36 -1.10 -11.86
CA GLY A 15 -9.30 -1.51 -10.82
C GLY A 15 -10.09 -2.76 -11.21
N LEU A 16 -10.65 -2.80 -12.42
CA LEU A 16 -11.39 -3.94 -12.94
C LEU A 16 -10.53 -5.22 -12.97
N ALA A 17 -9.28 -5.12 -13.40
CA ALA A 17 -8.34 -6.24 -13.43
C ALA A 17 -8.06 -6.77 -12.02
N GLN A 18 -7.72 -5.90 -11.08
CA GLN A 18 -7.49 -6.26 -9.67
C GLN A 18 -8.73 -6.90 -9.04
N GLY A 19 -9.90 -6.27 -9.20
CA GLY A 19 -11.15 -6.76 -8.63
C GLY A 19 -11.59 -8.10 -9.22
N ALA A 20 -11.25 -8.37 -10.49
CA ALA A 20 -11.55 -9.65 -11.13
C ALA A 20 -10.62 -10.76 -10.61
N ALA A 21 -9.32 -10.50 -10.60
CA ALA A 21 -8.30 -11.45 -10.15
C ALA A 21 -8.47 -11.80 -8.66
N ALA A 22 -8.78 -10.81 -7.83
CA ALA A 22 -8.86 -11.00 -6.38
C ALA A 22 -10.30 -11.04 -5.83
N ARG A 23 -11.31 -11.26 -6.70
CA ARG A 23 -12.74 -11.22 -6.33
C ARG A 23 -13.05 -12.01 -5.07
N THR A 24 -12.64 -13.28 -5.03
CA THR A 24 -12.94 -14.18 -3.90
C THR A 24 -12.34 -13.66 -2.60
N ALA A 25 -11.09 -13.19 -2.64
CA ALA A 25 -10.41 -12.64 -1.47
C ALA A 25 -11.10 -11.35 -0.99
N ILE A 26 -11.38 -10.40 -1.88
CA ILE A 26 -12.04 -9.14 -1.53
C ILE A 26 -13.41 -9.40 -0.89
N ARG A 27 -14.22 -10.30 -1.46
CA ARG A 27 -15.52 -10.66 -0.90
C ARG A 27 -15.42 -11.33 0.47
N ALA A 28 -14.46 -12.24 0.64
CA ALA A 28 -14.21 -12.89 1.93
C ALA A 28 -13.89 -11.85 3.01
N GLU A 29 -13.05 -10.84 2.70
CA GLU A 29 -12.72 -9.78 3.65
C GLU A 29 -13.92 -8.89 3.99
N VAL A 30 -14.71 -8.51 2.98
CA VAL A 30 -15.94 -7.73 3.20
C VAL A 30 -16.93 -8.50 4.07
N ALA A 31 -17.13 -9.79 3.82
CA ALA A 31 -18.00 -10.65 4.62
C ALA A 31 -17.50 -10.80 6.06
N ARG A 32 -16.19 -11.03 6.24
CA ARG A 32 -15.53 -11.15 7.54
C ARG A 32 -15.75 -9.92 8.42
N LEU A 33 -15.69 -8.73 7.83
CA LEU A 33 -15.89 -7.46 8.53
C LEU A 33 -17.37 -7.05 8.68
N GLY A 34 -18.31 -7.90 8.25
CA GLY A 34 -19.75 -7.63 8.31
C GLY A 34 -20.20 -6.48 7.41
N LEU A 35 -19.45 -6.19 6.33
CA LEU A 35 -19.76 -5.11 5.40
C LEU A 35 -20.78 -5.58 4.34
N PRO A 36 -21.59 -4.68 3.75
CA PRO A 36 -22.60 -5.07 2.77
C PRO A 36 -22.01 -5.71 1.50
N GLU A 37 -22.46 -6.91 1.15
CA GLU A 37 -22.06 -7.58 -0.10
C GLU A 37 -22.97 -7.26 -1.29
N GLN A 38 -24.19 -6.81 -1.02
CA GLN A 38 -25.18 -6.49 -2.04
C GLN A 38 -25.51 -5.01 -2.00
N ARG A 39 -25.70 -4.41 -3.18
CA ARG A 39 -26.29 -3.07 -3.25
C ARG A 39 -27.71 -3.15 -2.70
N SER A 40 -28.04 -2.28 -1.75
CA SER A 40 -29.43 -2.10 -1.35
C SER A 40 -30.26 -1.79 -2.59
N ARG A 41 -31.32 -2.59 -2.82
CA ARG A 41 -32.29 -2.35 -3.91
C ARG A 41 -33.21 -1.17 -3.61
N ILE A 42 -33.27 -0.76 -2.35
CA ILE A 42 -34.03 0.41 -1.96
C ILE A 42 -33.14 1.62 -2.29
N PRO A 43 -33.57 2.53 -3.19
CA PRO A 43 -32.83 3.74 -3.46
C PRO A 43 -32.65 4.47 -2.15
N ASN A 44 -31.43 4.48 -1.63
CA ASN A 44 -31.13 5.21 -0.42
C ASN A 44 -31.17 6.69 -0.80
N LEU A 45 -32.25 7.37 -0.43
CA LEU A 45 -32.38 8.82 -0.62
C LEU A 45 -31.26 9.59 0.12
N ALA A 46 -30.51 8.94 1.03
CA ALA A 46 -29.27 9.49 1.56
C ALA A 46 -28.26 9.82 0.45
N ALA A 47 -28.21 9.08 -0.66
CA ALA A 47 -27.34 9.44 -1.79
C ALA A 47 -27.71 10.80 -2.43
N LEU A 48 -28.97 11.24 -2.29
CA LEU A 48 -29.46 12.54 -2.78
C LEU A 48 -29.34 13.65 -1.73
N THR A 49 -29.16 13.33 -0.45
CA THR A 49 -29.02 14.32 0.62
C THR A 49 -27.59 14.45 1.13
N VAL A 50 -26.90 13.35 1.45
CA VAL A 50 -25.47 13.22 1.77
C VAL A 50 -25.15 11.71 1.78
N GLY A 51 -24.46 11.16 0.78
CA GLY A 51 -24.03 9.76 0.86
C GLY A 51 -23.11 9.56 2.06
N ALA A 52 -23.42 8.64 2.99
CA ALA A 52 -22.78 8.56 4.31
C ALA A 52 -21.24 8.48 4.27
N LEU A 53 -20.66 7.90 3.21
CA LEU A 53 -19.21 7.76 3.04
C LEU A 53 -18.63 8.67 1.93
N ARG A 54 -19.39 8.95 0.86
CA ARG A 54 -18.94 9.78 -0.28
C ARG A 54 -19.27 11.27 -0.17
N GLY A 55 -20.24 11.64 0.67
CA GLY A 55 -20.81 12.99 0.75
C GLY A 55 -20.19 13.90 1.83
N PHE A 56 -19.50 13.32 2.80
CA PHE A 56 -18.84 14.04 3.90
C PHE A 56 -17.51 13.37 4.27
N GLY A 57 -16.62 14.14 4.89
CA GLY A 57 -15.38 13.64 5.51
C GLY A 57 -14.40 13.00 4.53
N ALA A 58 -13.67 11.99 5.02
CA ALA A 58 -12.52 11.40 4.33
C ALA A 58 -12.86 10.75 2.99
N GLY A 59 -14.03 10.14 2.85
CA GLY A 59 -14.44 9.57 1.57
C GLY A 59 -14.77 10.65 0.54
N ARG A 60 -15.47 11.73 0.91
CA ARG A 60 -15.65 12.88 0.01
C ARG A 60 -14.31 13.46 -0.44
N GLU A 61 -13.42 13.71 0.51
CA GLU A 61 -12.13 14.30 0.22
C GLU A 61 -11.25 13.39 -0.62
N TRP A 62 -11.38 12.07 -0.50
CA TRP A 62 -10.72 11.13 -1.39
C TRP A 62 -11.17 11.34 -2.84
N PHE A 63 -12.47 11.24 -3.11
CA PHE A 63 -12.98 11.39 -4.48
C PHE A 63 -12.62 12.74 -5.08
N ARG A 64 -12.51 13.79 -4.25
CA ARG A 64 -12.10 15.13 -4.67
C ARG A 64 -10.60 15.25 -4.95
N GLN A 65 -9.75 14.67 -4.10
CA GLN A 65 -8.29 14.91 -4.11
C GLN A 65 -7.49 13.82 -4.82
N PHE A 66 -8.06 12.62 -4.96
CA PHE A 66 -7.42 11.43 -5.51
C PHE A 66 -8.34 10.77 -6.55
N ALA A 67 -8.79 11.56 -7.53
CA ALA A 67 -9.76 11.15 -8.54
C ALA A 67 -9.36 9.84 -9.26
N HIS A 68 -8.10 9.70 -9.68
CA HIS A 68 -7.62 8.48 -10.35
C HIS A 68 -7.72 7.24 -9.44
N GLN A 69 -7.39 7.37 -8.15
CA GLN A 69 -7.51 6.26 -7.21
C GLN A 69 -8.97 5.95 -6.88
N ALA A 70 -9.84 6.96 -6.89
CA ALA A 70 -11.28 6.77 -6.74
C ALA A 70 -11.89 6.03 -7.95
N GLU A 71 -11.45 6.34 -9.18
CA GLU A 71 -11.83 5.57 -10.38
C GLU A 71 -11.34 4.12 -10.30
N ARG A 72 -10.11 3.91 -9.82
CA ARG A 72 -9.57 2.56 -9.56
C ARG A 72 -10.39 1.80 -8.52
N LEU A 73 -10.81 2.47 -7.45
CA LEU A 73 -11.69 1.91 -6.42
C LEU A 73 -13.04 1.47 -7.01
N GLU A 74 -13.62 2.28 -7.90
CA GLU A 74 -14.87 1.95 -8.59
C GLU A 74 -14.73 0.75 -9.52
N GLY A 75 -13.64 0.67 -10.28
CA GLY A 75 -13.32 -0.51 -11.10
C GLY A 75 -13.17 -1.76 -10.25
N LEU A 76 -12.42 -1.67 -9.15
CA LEU A 76 -12.22 -2.78 -8.22
C LEU A 76 -13.53 -3.28 -7.64
N ALA A 77 -14.38 -2.38 -7.14
CA ALA A 77 -15.69 -2.72 -6.61
C ALA A 77 -16.61 -3.36 -7.66
N CYS A 78 -16.57 -2.84 -8.90
CA CYS A 78 -17.34 -3.37 -10.03
C CYS A 78 -16.98 -4.84 -10.31
N SER A 79 -15.70 -5.13 -10.53
CA SER A 79 -15.27 -6.51 -10.84
C SER A 79 -15.34 -7.46 -9.65
N ALA A 80 -15.21 -6.96 -8.42
CA ALA A 80 -15.43 -7.74 -7.20
C ALA A 80 -16.92 -8.01 -6.92
N GLN A 81 -17.82 -7.36 -7.67
CA GLN A 81 -19.28 -7.42 -7.50
C GLN A 81 -19.73 -6.99 -6.11
N LEU A 82 -19.20 -5.85 -5.65
CA LEU A 82 -19.47 -5.29 -4.32
C LEU A 82 -19.94 -3.83 -4.44
N PRO A 83 -20.69 -3.33 -3.44
CA PRO A 83 -20.88 -1.89 -3.29
C PRO A 83 -19.53 -1.21 -3.12
N VAL A 84 -19.32 -0.12 -3.85
CA VAL A 84 -18.11 0.69 -3.73
C VAL A 84 -17.90 1.25 -2.32
N ASP A 85 -19.00 1.53 -1.62
CA ASP A 85 -18.99 1.98 -0.23
C ASP A 85 -18.38 0.92 0.70
N SER A 86 -18.56 -0.37 0.41
CA SER A 86 -17.93 -1.45 1.19
C SER A 86 -16.41 -1.47 1.01
N ILE A 87 -15.90 -1.21 -0.20
CA ILE A 87 -14.45 -1.13 -0.44
C ILE A 87 -13.87 0.19 0.11
N LEU A 88 -14.61 1.29 0.00
CA LEU A 88 -14.23 2.56 0.61
C LEU A 88 -14.10 2.43 2.13
N GLU A 89 -15.05 1.76 2.76
CA GLU A 89 -15.04 1.49 4.20
C GLU A 89 -13.79 0.72 4.64
N LEU A 90 -13.32 -0.28 3.87
CA LEU A 90 -12.06 -0.98 4.15
C LEU A 90 -10.88 -0.01 4.28
N HIS A 91 -10.81 1.00 3.43
CA HIS A 91 -9.74 1.99 3.48
C HIS A 91 -9.95 3.05 4.58
N LEU A 92 -11.20 3.40 4.89
CA LEU A 92 -11.50 4.30 6.01
C LEU A 92 -11.16 3.66 7.36
N ARG A 93 -11.27 2.34 7.47
CA ARG A 93 -10.80 1.59 8.64
C ARG A 93 -9.28 1.64 8.82
N ILE A 94 -8.49 1.65 7.74
CA ILE A 94 -7.03 1.92 7.81
C ILE A 94 -6.77 3.26 8.49
N ARG A 95 -7.52 4.30 8.09
CA ARG A 95 -7.42 5.64 8.66
C ARG A 95 -7.80 5.67 10.14
N ALA A 96 -8.76 4.84 10.57
CA ALA A 96 -9.15 4.75 11.98
C ALA A 96 -8.02 4.18 12.86
N GLY A 97 -7.11 3.38 12.28
CA GLY A 97 -6.01 2.75 13.01
C GLY A 97 -6.48 1.67 13.99
N GLY A 98 -5.55 1.18 14.81
CA GLY A 98 -5.79 0.10 15.78
C GLY A 98 -6.37 -1.16 15.15
N GLU A 99 -7.17 -1.93 15.91
CA GLU A 99 -7.82 -3.16 15.43
C GLU A 99 -8.60 -3.00 14.11
N GLN A 100 -9.17 -1.82 13.85
CA GLN A 100 -9.92 -1.55 12.62
C GLN A 100 -9.03 -1.58 11.38
N GLY A 101 -7.76 -1.18 11.50
CA GLY A 101 -6.79 -1.24 10.40
C GLY A 101 -6.39 -2.67 10.01
N GLY A 102 -6.82 -3.67 10.79
CA GLY A 102 -6.61 -5.09 10.50
C GLY A 102 -5.14 -5.42 10.32
N LEU A 103 -4.82 -6.13 9.23
CA LEU A 103 -3.45 -6.55 8.93
C LEU A 103 -2.45 -5.39 8.84
N LEU A 104 -2.89 -4.18 8.46
CA LEU A 104 -2.02 -3.01 8.30
C LEU A 104 -1.68 -2.30 9.62
N ALA A 105 -2.48 -2.51 10.68
CA ALA A 105 -2.25 -1.92 11.99
C ALA A 105 -1.32 -2.76 12.89
N ARG A 106 -1.04 -4.01 12.47
CA ARG A 106 -0.10 -4.89 13.18
C ARG A 106 1.33 -4.36 13.10
N ARG A 107 2.12 -4.75 14.10
CA ARG A 107 3.52 -4.36 14.22
C ARG A 107 4.30 -4.66 12.94
N SER A 108 4.92 -3.63 12.37
CA SER A 108 5.82 -3.76 11.22
C SER A 108 7.09 -2.93 11.43
N GLU A 109 8.18 -3.45 10.90
CA GLU A 109 9.49 -2.81 10.85
C GLU A 109 9.71 -2.27 9.45
N VAL A 110 10.28 -1.07 9.35
CA VAL A 110 10.80 -0.53 8.09
C VAL A 110 12.25 -0.15 8.30
N ARG A 111 13.11 -0.57 7.38
CA ARG A 111 14.54 -0.29 7.41
C ARG A 111 15.00 0.25 6.06
N ALA A 112 15.83 1.28 6.06
CA ALA A 112 16.65 1.65 4.91
C ALA A 112 18.10 1.30 5.25
N ARG A 113 18.81 0.60 4.36
CA ARG A 113 20.19 0.19 4.60
C ARG A 113 21.03 0.43 3.36
N THR A 114 22.27 0.86 3.57
CA THR A 114 23.24 0.92 2.49
C THR A 114 23.98 -0.41 2.40
N VAL A 115 23.94 -1.04 1.23
CA VAL A 115 24.62 -2.31 0.93
C VAL A 115 25.71 -2.06 -0.11
N GLY A 116 26.84 -2.73 0.04
CA GLY A 116 28.04 -2.56 -0.77
C GLY A 116 29.27 -2.26 0.08
N GLY A 117 30.41 -2.84 -0.27
CA GLY A 117 31.68 -2.59 0.42
C GLY A 117 32.37 -1.29 -0.01
N PRO A 118 33.53 -0.93 0.57
CA PRO A 118 34.30 0.27 0.20
C PRO A 118 34.71 0.33 -1.28
N LYS A 119 34.65 -0.80 -1.98
CA LYS A 119 35.01 -0.96 -3.40
C LYS A 119 33.79 -1.15 -4.31
N ASP A 120 32.61 -1.43 -3.75
CA ASP A 120 31.37 -1.53 -4.51
C ASP A 120 30.65 -0.19 -4.49
N GLU A 121 29.96 0.13 -5.57
CA GLU A 121 29.08 1.29 -5.55
C GLU A 121 27.98 1.08 -4.51
N LYS A 122 27.79 2.07 -3.63
CA LYS A 122 26.74 2.06 -2.60
C LYS A 122 25.37 1.83 -3.24
N ARG A 123 24.63 0.86 -2.73
CA ARG A 123 23.24 0.59 -3.10
C ARG A 123 22.37 0.77 -1.89
N LEU A 124 21.23 1.45 -2.04
CA LEU A 124 20.25 1.52 -0.96
C LEU A 124 19.27 0.36 -1.09
N LEU A 125 18.97 -0.32 0.02
CA LEU A 125 17.87 -1.27 0.11
C LEU A 125 16.84 -0.76 1.11
N LEU A 126 15.57 -0.73 0.68
CA LEU A 126 14.45 -0.56 1.59
C LEU A 126 13.90 -1.94 1.96
N GLU A 127 13.58 -2.12 3.23
CA GLU A 127 13.08 -3.36 3.80
C GLU A 127 11.82 -3.06 4.62
N ARG A 128 10.80 -3.91 4.50
CA ARG A 128 9.62 -3.87 5.35
C ARG A 128 9.25 -5.28 5.81
N SER A 129 8.98 -5.45 7.10
CA SER A 129 8.33 -6.66 7.58
C SER A 129 6.84 -6.62 7.26
N LEU A 130 6.31 -7.77 6.90
CA LEU A 130 4.93 -7.99 6.52
C LEU A 130 4.28 -8.82 7.63
N PRO A 131 3.39 -8.23 8.44
CA PRO A 131 2.60 -8.99 9.41
C PRO A 131 1.92 -10.18 8.74
N ARG A 132 1.85 -11.31 9.44
CA ARG A 132 1.16 -12.49 8.92
C ARG A 132 -0.35 -12.30 9.05
N ALA A 133 -1.08 -12.65 8.01
CA ALA A 133 -2.54 -12.74 8.06
C ALA A 133 -2.97 -13.90 8.95
N PHE A 134 -4.07 -13.73 9.67
CA PHE A 134 -4.75 -14.85 10.33
C PHE A 134 -5.42 -15.77 9.31
N ALA A 135 -5.85 -16.95 9.76
CA ALA A 135 -6.40 -17.99 8.87
C ALA A 135 -7.68 -17.55 8.15
N ASP A 136 -8.45 -16.64 8.75
CA ASP A 136 -9.68 -16.06 8.20
C ASP A 136 -9.44 -14.74 7.46
N GLU A 137 -8.23 -14.19 7.48
CA GLU A 137 -7.89 -12.92 6.87
C GLU A 137 -7.29 -13.08 5.48
N VAL A 138 -7.48 -12.04 4.68
CA VAL A 138 -6.85 -11.96 3.38
C VAL A 138 -5.40 -11.51 3.50
N GLY A 139 -4.49 -12.30 2.94
CA GLY A 139 -3.06 -12.00 2.93
C GLY A 139 -2.60 -11.03 1.83
N TRP A 140 -1.28 -10.82 1.80
CA TRP A 140 -0.60 -9.96 0.84
C TRP A 140 -0.74 -10.44 -0.61
N ILE A 141 -0.66 -9.49 -1.53
CA ILE A 141 -0.53 -9.73 -2.98
C ILE A 141 0.70 -9.02 -3.52
N LEU A 142 1.25 -9.59 -4.59
CA LEU A 142 2.15 -8.90 -5.50
C LEU A 142 1.32 -8.33 -6.64
N ARG A 143 1.46 -7.03 -6.89
CA ARG A 143 0.77 -6.34 -7.98
C ARG A 143 1.78 -5.72 -8.92
N GLU A 144 1.58 -5.97 -10.21
CA GLU A 144 2.25 -5.24 -11.28
C GLU A 144 1.27 -4.22 -11.85
N SER A 145 1.58 -2.94 -11.71
CA SER A 145 0.78 -1.82 -12.20
C SER A 145 1.41 -1.30 -13.51
N ARG A 146 0.62 -1.27 -14.59
CA ARG A 146 0.99 -0.73 -15.91
C ARG A 146 0.00 0.37 -16.30
N PRO A 147 0.05 1.54 -15.64
CA PRO A 147 -0.87 2.62 -15.96
C PRO A 147 -0.63 3.11 -17.39
N GLU A 148 -1.68 3.55 -18.07
CA GLU A 148 -1.54 4.17 -19.41
C GLU A 148 -0.76 5.48 -19.38
N VAL A 149 -0.84 6.21 -18.27
CA VAL A 149 -0.09 7.44 -18.02
C VAL A 149 0.62 7.33 -16.68
N GLY A 150 1.93 7.53 -16.68
CA GLY A 150 2.79 7.41 -15.51
C GLY A 150 3.76 6.25 -15.63
N PHE A 151 4.36 5.88 -14.50
CA PHE A 151 5.36 4.82 -14.45
C PHE A 151 4.73 3.46 -14.13
N ARG A 152 5.26 2.42 -14.79
CA ARG A 152 5.05 1.02 -14.39
C ARG A 152 5.68 0.76 -13.02
N SER A 153 5.05 -0.09 -12.22
CA SER A 153 5.53 -0.42 -10.87
C SER A 153 5.23 -1.86 -10.45
N ILE A 154 6.06 -2.38 -9.55
CA ILE A 154 5.83 -3.63 -8.81
C ILE A 154 5.64 -3.32 -7.33
N GLU A 155 4.61 -3.90 -6.74
CA GLU A 155 4.02 -3.42 -5.51
C GLU A 155 3.56 -4.58 -4.62
N ILE A 156 3.65 -4.39 -3.30
CA ILE A 156 3.02 -5.24 -2.30
C ILE A 156 1.83 -4.49 -1.69
N GLY A 157 0.70 -5.16 -1.61
CA GLY A 157 -0.52 -4.60 -1.04
C GLY A 157 -1.50 -5.68 -0.63
N LEU A 158 -2.75 -5.28 -0.38
CA LEU A 158 -3.86 -6.18 -0.11
C LEU A 158 -4.80 -6.24 -1.33
N PRO A 159 -5.50 -7.36 -1.56
CA PRO A 159 -6.47 -7.52 -2.65
C PRO A 159 -7.43 -6.38 -2.90
N TRP A 160 -7.91 -5.75 -1.84
CA TRP A 160 -8.88 -4.67 -1.88
C TRP A 160 -8.25 -3.26 -1.87
N LEU A 161 -6.94 -3.16 -1.62
CA LEU A 161 -6.23 -1.90 -1.46
C LEU A 161 -5.89 -1.31 -2.82
N VAL A 162 -6.32 -0.08 -3.11
CA VAL A 162 -5.98 0.59 -4.39
C VAL A 162 -4.58 1.22 -4.39
N SER A 163 -4.03 1.43 -3.20
CA SER A 163 -2.63 1.80 -2.97
C SER A 163 -1.78 0.56 -2.66
N SER A 164 -0.52 0.75 -2.30
CA SER A 164 0.42 -0.29 -1.88
C SER A 164 1.07 0.09 -0.55
N VAL A 165 1.65 -0.90 0.15
CA VAL A 165 2.42 -0.67 1.38
C VAL A 165 3.92 -0.60 1.11
N ALA A 166 4.34 -1.16 -0.03
CA ALA A 166 5.71 -1.10 -0.51
C ALA A 166 5.66 -1.25 -2.03
N GLY A 167 6.52 -0.56 -2.75
CA GLY A 167 6.67 -0.77 -4.19
C GLY A 167 7.82 0.02 -4.75
N LEU A 168 8.18 -0.31 -5.98
CA LEU A 168 9.16 0.42 -6.77
C LEU A 168 8.65 0.59 -8.20
N ASN A 169 8.96 1.72 -8.81
CA ASN A 169 8.59 2.01 -10.20
C ASN A 169 9.77 1.82 -11.15
N GLU A 170 9.48 1.86 -12.45
CA GLU A 170 10.48 1.64 -13.50
C GLU A 170 11.52 2.75 -13.62
N ALA A 171 11.27 3.93 -13.02
CA ALA A 171 12.28 4.98 -12.86
C ALA A 171 13.29 4.69 -11.74
N GLY A 172 13.01 3.69 -10.88
CA GLY A 172 13.85 3.37 -9.73
C GLY A 172 13.52 4.22 -8.50
N LEU A 173 12.31 4.78 -8.40
CA LEU A 173 11.77 5.32 -7.15
C LEU A 173 11.10 4.18 -6.37
N ALA A 174 11.57 3.93 -5.15
CA ALA A 174 10.99 3.00 -4.20
C ALA A 174 10.30 3.76 -3.06
N VAL A 175 9.15 3.24 -2.64
CA VAL A 175 8.36 3.81 -1.55
C VAL A 175 7.89 2.70 -0.64
N VAL A 176 8.09 2.87 0.67
CA VAL A 176 7.64 1.97 1.71
C VAL A 176 6.83 2.77 2.72
N ALA A 177 5.57 2.38 2.90
CA ALA A 177 4.77 2.86 4.01
C ALA A 177 5.36 2.31 5.32
N GLY A 178 5.60 3.20 6.27
CA GLY A 178 5.87 2.86 7.66
C GLY A 178 4.67 2.18 8.33
N PRO A 179 4.89 1.61 9.52
CA PRO A 179 3.79 1.16 10.36
C PRO A 179 2.80 2.30 10.60
N LEU A 180 1.51 1.98 10.63
CA LEU A 180 0.49 2.94 11.03
C LEU A 180 0.73 3.28 12.51
N LEU A 181 1.06 4.53 12.78
CA LEU A 181 1.24 5.03 14.15
C LEU A 181 -0.15 5.29 14.74
N TRP A 182 -0.29 5.07 16.05
CA TRP A 182 -1.56 5.25 16.75
C TRP A 182 -1.89 6.73 16.94
N GLY A 183 -2.49 7.33 15.91
CA GLY A 183 -3.14 8.63 16.03
C GLY A 183 -4.62 8.50 16.21
N ALA A 184 -5.22 9.43 16.96
CA ALA A 184 -6.65 9.64 16.81
C ALA A 184 -6.91 10.01 15.34
N PRO A 185 -7.85 9.34 14.63
CA PRO A 185 -8.23 9.76 13.29
C PRO A 185 -8.60 11.24 13.37
N GLY A 186 -7.84 12.08 12.66
CA GLY A 186 -8.01 13.51 12.88
C GLY A 186 -9.42 13.96 12.48
N ARG A 187 -9.88 15.06 13.06
CA ARG A 187 -11.32 15.40 13.07
C ARG A 187 -11.85 15.88 11.72
N GLU A 188 -10.96 16.17 10.77
CA GLU A 188 -11.30 17.02 9.64
C GLU A 188 -11.51 16.26 8.32
N GLY A 189 -11.45 14.93 8.38
CA GLY A 189 -11.90 14.07 7.29
C GLY A 189 -11.05 14.19 6.04
N CYS A 190 -9.72 14.21 6.15
CA CYS A 190 -8.86 13.98 4.99
C CYS A 190 -8.61 12.47 4.78
N PRO A 191 -8.23 12.04 3.56
CA PRO A 191 -7.92 10.65 3.26
C PRO A 191 -6.64 10.16 3.95
N THR A 192 -6.44 8.84 4.00
CA THR A 192 -5.21 8.25 4.55
C THR A 192 -3.97 8.64 3.73
N SER A 193 -2.86 8.90 4.42
CA SER A 193 -1.54 9.13 3.80
C SER A 193 -1.04 7.94 2.97
N LEU A 194 -1.58 6.73 3.18
CA LEU A 194 -1.21 5.55 2.41
C LEU A 194 -1.52 5.73 0.91
N LEU A 195 -2.48 6.58 0.54
CA LEU A 195 -2.77 6.89 -0.87
C LEU A 195 -1.58 7.57 -1.57
N LEU A 196 -0.69 8.23 -0.83
CA LEU A 196 0.49 8.89 -1.40
C LEU A 196 1.49 7.90 -1.97
N VAL A 197 1.56 6.67 -1.45
CA VAL A 197 2.47 5.63 -1.98
C VAL A 197 2.19 5.41 -3.47
N GLN A 198 0.92 5.23 -3.84
CA GLN A 198 0.56 5.03 -5.24
C GLN A 198 0.78 6.29 -6.09
N GLU A 199 0.52 7.50 -5.55
CA GLU A 199 0.81 8.73 -6.28
C GLU A 199 2.31 8.87 -6.57
N CYS A 200 3.16 8.55 -5.59
CA CYS A 200 4.61 8.57 -5.74
C CYS A 200 5.06 7.62 -6.86
N LEU A 201 4.66 6.35 -6.75
CA LEU A 201 5.08 5.31 -7.70
C LEU A 201 4.60 5.59 -9.12
N GLN A 202 3.40 6.14 -9.32
CA GLN A 202 2.88 6.38 -10.66
C GLN A 202 3.37 7.67 -11.31
N ARG A 203 3.78 8.69 -10.55
CA ARG A 203 3.97 10.04 -11.10
C ARG A 203 5.39 10.56 -11.09
N PHE A 204 6.26 10.04 -10.20
CA PHE A 204 7.55 10.67 -9.95
C PHE A 204 8.70 9.75 -10.35
N GLU A 205 9.65 10.34 -11.06
CA GLU A 205 10.91 9.69 -11.44
C GLU A 205 11.90 9.70 -10.27
N ASP A 206 11.85 10.77 -9.47
CA ASP A 206 12.84 11.07 -8.44
C ASP A 206 12.22 11.35 -7.07
N LEU A 207 13.11 11.44 -6.09
CA LEU A 207 12.79 11.64 -4.69
C LEU A 207 12.30 13.07 -4.40
N ASP A 208 12.88 14.09 -5.05
CA ASP A 208 12.56 15.50 -4.82
C ASP A 208 11.10 15.81 -5.14
N GLY A 209 10.64 15.41 -6.33
CA GLY A 209 9.26 15.63 -6.74
C GLY A 209 8.27 14.86 -5.85
N ALA A 210 8.62 13.62 -5.48
CA ALA A 210 7.79 12.79 -4.62
C ALA A 210 7.63 13.40 -3.20
N ILE A 211 8.71 13.94 -2.63
CA ILE A 211 8.67 14.59 -1.31
C ILE A 211 7.82 15.86 -1.35
N ASP A 212 8.07 16.74 -2.33
CA ASP A 212 7.33 17.99 -2.48
C ASP A 212 5.82 17.73 -2.58
N TRP A 213 5.44 16.71 -3.36
CA TRP A 213 4.06 16.25 -3.48
C TRP A 213 3.49 15.77 -2.15
N CYS A 214 4.18 14.88 -1.45
CA CYS A 214 3.73 14.33 -0.17
C CYS A 214 3.51 15.44 0.88
N CYS A 215 4.40 16.43 0.94
CA CYS A 215 4.29 17.54 1.89
C CYS A 215 3.10 18.47 1.60
N LYS A 216 2.70 18.61 0.33
CA LYS A 216 1.60 19.52 -0.07
C LYS A 216 0.23 18.85 -0.07
N ARG A 217 0.14 17.54 -0.28
CA ARG A 217 -1.14 16.86 -0.53
C ARG A 217 -1.99 16.69 0.73
N PRO A 218 -3.29 17.03 0.71
CA PRO A 218 -4.14 16.94 1.89
C PRO A 218 -4.44 15.48 2.23
N VAL A 219 -3.70 14.96 3.20
CA VAL A 219 -3.91 13.66 3.83
C VAL A 219 -3.89 13.83 5.34
N GLU A 220 -4.36 12.81 6.04
CA GLU A 220 -4.38 12.79 7.50
C GLU A 220 -4.09 11.40 8.06
N GLY A 221 -3.54 11.39 9.26
CA GLY A 221 -3.16 10.19 10.00
C GLY A 221 -1.74 10.29 10.51
N GLU A 222 -1.36 9.31 11.32
CA GLU A 222 0.00 9.18 11.82
C GLU A 222 0.69 8.06 11.04
N GLN A 223 1.54 8.44 10.09
CA GLN A 223 2.25 7.48 9.25
C GLN A 223 3.53 8.10 8.71
N SER A 224 4.58 7.30 8.65
CA SER A 224 5.79 7.63 7.91
C SER A 224 5.78 6.99 6.53
N LEU A 225 6.34 7.67 5.53
CA LEU A 225 6.68 7.09 4.23
C LEU A 225 8.20 7.16 4.10
N VAL A 226 8.83 6.05 3.77
CA VAL A 226 10.28 5.99 3.48
C VAL A 226 10.43 5.87 1.98
N LEU A 227 11.12 6.82 1.38
CA LEU A 227 11.32 6.91 -0.06
C LEU A 227 12.81 6.81 -0.37
N ALA A 228 13.14 6.19 -1.50
CA ALA A 228 14.49 6.08 -2.00
C ALA A 228 14.52 6.07 -3.53
N ASP A 229 15.58 6.59 -4.11
CA ASP A 229 15.79 6.60 -5.56
C ASP A 229 16.99 5.75 -6.01
N ALA A 230 17.14 5.57 -7.31
CA ALA A 230 18.25 4.83 -7.92
C ALA A 230 19.63 5.50 -7.72
N SER A 231 19.66 6.79 -7.37
CA SER A 231 20.88 7.53 -7.02
C SER A 231 21.38 7.23 -5.61
N GLY A 232 20.59 6.50 -4.82
CA GLY A 232 20.92 6.13 -3.45
C GLY A 232 20.53 7.19 -2.42
N ASN A 233 19.73 8.18 -2.80
CA ASN A 233 19.17 9.12 -1.84
C ASN A 233 18.02 8.47 -1.06
N VAL A 234 17.82 8.91 0.18
CA VAL A 234 16.73 8.45 1.03
C VAL A 234 16.09 9.62 1.77
N ALA A 235 14.77 9.58 1.91
CA ALA A 235 14.05 10.50 2.76
C ALA A 235 12.89 9.82 3.46
N THR A 236 12.49 10.42 4.58
CA THR A 236 11.28 10.04 5.30
C THR A 236 10.31 11.21 5.31
N VAL A 237 9.06 10.98 4.93
CA VAL A 237 7.95 11.92 5.14
C VAL A 237 7.15 11.43 6.33
N VAL A 238 7.16 12.19 7.42
CA VAL A 238 6.34 11.90 8.61
C VAL A 238 5.07 12.72 8.54
N SER A 239 3.93 12.04 8.55
CA SER A 239 2.60 12.64 8.68
C SER A 239 2.16 12.55 10.14
N SER A 240 1.75 13.68 10.71
CA SER A 240 1.13 13.77 12.04
C SER A 240 -0.08 14.69 11.98
N GLY A 241 -1.28 14.12 12.15
CA GLY A 241 -2.53 14.79 11.77
C GLY A 241 -2.45 15.32 10.33
N ARG A 242 -2.44 16.64 10.17
CA ARG A 242 -2.27 17.33 8.88
C ARG A 242 -0.85 17.82 8.65
N GLU A 243 0.02 17.80 9.63
CA GLU A 243 1.38 18.25 9.45
C GLU A 243 2.16 17.16 8.72
N ARG A 244 2.97 17.59 7.76
CA ARG A 244 3.83 16.70 6.97
C ARG A 244 5.23 17.29 6.98
N ARG A 245 6.18 16.51 7.45
CA ARG A 245 7.59 16.92 7.51
C ARG A 245 8.45 15.91 6.79
N ALA A 246 9.18 16.38 5.80
CA ALA A 246 10.24 15.61 5.16
C ALA A 246 11.53 15.71 5.98
N GLN A 247 12.26 14.60 6.04
CA GLN A 247 13.59 14.50 6.60
C GLN A 247 14.45 13.72 5.61
N TRP A 248 15.47 14.39 5.09
CA TRP A 248 16.49 13.76 4.27
C TRP A 248 17.41 12.94 5.16
N GLY A 249 17.77 11.74 4.71
CA GLY A 249 18.69 10.86 5.41
C GLY A 249 19.93 10.59 4.58
N GLU A 250 21.05 10.38 5.26
CA GLU A 250 22.27 9.81 4.68
C GLU A 250 22.50 8.44 5.32
N GLY A 251 21.96 7.37 4.73
CA GLY A 251 22.13 6.03 5.28
C GLY A 251 21.19 5.70 6.43
N GLU A 252 21.52 4.64 7.16
CA GLU A 252 20.57 3.71 7.80
C GLU A 252 19.38 4.34 8.55
N LEU A 253 18.17 3.90 8.21
CA LEU A 253 16.94 4.26 8.90
C LEU A 253 16.33 2.99 9.51
N HIS A 254 15.82 3.08 10.74
CA HIS A 254 15.01 2.01 11.33
C HIS A 254 13.78 2.61 12.01
N LEU A 255 12.60 2.19 11.56
CA LEU A 255 11.31 2.55 12.12
C LEU A 255 10.59 1.27 12.53
N GLU A 256 10.00 1.28 13.72
CA GLU A 256 9.22 0.15 14.24
C GLU A 256 8.02 0.68 15.03
N SER A 257 6.84 0.16 14.75
CA SER A 257 5.59 0.48 15.46
C SER A 257 4.48 -0.51 15.09
N GLY A 258 3.32 -0.39 15.75
CA GLY A 258 2.10 -1.18 15.55
C GLY A 258 1.77 -2.12 16.70
N GLU A 259 0.56 -2.68 16.71
CA GLU A 259 0.05 -3.49 17.84
C GLU A 259 0.75 -4.84 17.90
N LEU A 260 1.16 -5.21 19.12
CA LEU A 260 1.46 -6.60 19.45
C LEU A 260 0.14 -7.35 19.45
N SER A 261 -0.02 -8.33 18.57
CA SER A 261 -1.20 -9.17 18.65
C SER A 261 -1.22 -9.91 19.99
N GLU A 262 -2.37 -10.02 20.66
CA GLU A 262 -2.49 -10.80 21.90
C GLU A 262 -2.07 -12.26 21.69
N SER A 263 -2.30 -12.80 20.48
CA SER A 263 -1.83 -14.13 20.06
C SER A 263 -0.33 -14.20 19.81
N GLU A 264 0.33 -13.09 19.49
CA GLU A 264 1.79 -13.01 19.37
C GLU A 264 2.46 -12.94 20.75
N GLY A 265 1.84 -12.32 21.75
CA GLY A 265 2.41 -12.23 23.11
C GLY A 265 2.75 -13.59 23.75
N ALA A 266 2.02 -14.65 23.39
CA ALA A 266 2.28 -16.01 23.87
C ALA A 266 3.32 -16.80 23.05
N LEU A 267 3.56 -16.42 21.78
CA LEU A 267 4.50 -17.09 20.85
C LEU A 267 5.79 -16.28 20.59
N ALA A 268 5.83 -14.99 20.93
CA ALA A 268 6.92 -14.06 20.60
C ALA A 268 8.22 -14.32 21.39
N SER A 269 8.21 -15.20 22.40
CA SER A 269 9.44 -15.53 23.13
C SER A 269 10.38 -16.49 22.40
N GLN A 270 10.00 -17.05 21.24
CA GLN A 270 10.82 -18.09 20.58
C GLN A 270 11.09 -17.93 19.06
N THR A 271 10.52 -16.96 18.34
CA THR A 271 10.78 -16.84 16.89
C THR A 271 10.74 -15.39 16.38
N SER A 272 11.74 -14.56 16.67
CA SER A 272 11.88 -13.24 16.02
C SER A 272 12.36 -13.31 14.56
N ASP A 273 12.79 -14.48 14.09
CA ASP A 273 13.52 -14.62 12.81
C ASP A 273 12.68 -15.03 11.60
N ALA A 274 11.37 -15.25 11.75
CA ALA A 274 10.52 -15.78 10.67
C ALA A 274 9.42 -14.81 10.18
N ALA A 275 9.55 -13.50 10.41
CA ALA A 275 8.58 -12.55 9.85
C ALA A 275 8.69 -12.55 8.30
N ASP A 276 7.54 -12.49 7.63
CA ASP A 276 7.51 -12.27 6.19
C ASP A 276 8.13 -10.90 5.89
N ARG A 277 8.86 -10.75 4.79
CA ARG A 277 9.63 -9.54 4.48
C ARG A 277 9.59 -9.20 3.00
N VAL A 278 9.64 -7.90 2.70
CA VAL A 278 9.85 -7.36 1.35
C VAL A 278 11.11 -6.49 1.35
N TRP A 279 11.91 -6.62 0.29
CA TRP A 279 13.07 -5.78 0.00
C TRP A 279 12.88 -5.11 -1.36
N LEU A 280 13.22 -3.83 -1.43
CA LEU A 280 13.24 -3.03 -2.64
C LEU A 280 14.68 -2.56 -2.88
N ASP A 281 15.22 -2.89 -4.05
CA ASP A 281 16.47 -2.35 -4.61
C ASP A 281 16.07 -1.35 -5.71
N PRO A 282 16.03 -0.03 -5.42
CA PRO A 282 15.60 0.97 -6.39
C PRO A 282 16.56 1.03 -7.58
N ARG A 283 17.87 0.85 -7.32
CA ARG A 283 18.91 0.90 -8.36
C ARG A 283 18.88 -0.33 -9.26
N GLY A 284 18.72 -1.51 -8.68
CA GLY A 284 18.51 -2.77 -9.41
C GLY A 284 17.09 -2.94 -9.95
N LYS A 285 16.19 -1.97 -9.71
CA LYS A 285 14.76 -2.01 -10.03
C LYS A 285 14.09 -3.34 -9.64
N ARG A 286 14.44 -3.86 -8.46
CA ARG A 286 14.13 -5.23 -8.04
C ARG A 286 13.39 -5.27 -6.72
N LEU A 287 12.33 -6.08 -6.69
CA LEU A 287 11.54 -6.38 -5.51
C LEU A 287 11.72 -7.84 -5.16
N ARG A 288 12.11 -8.11 -3.92
CA ARG A 288 12.18 -9.47 -3.35
C ARG A 288 11.18 -9.59 -2.22
N VAL A 289 10.44 -10.69 -2.17
CA VAL A 289 9.53 -11.03 -1.08
C VAL A 289 9.89 -12.42 -0.56
N GLU A 290 10.02 -12.54 0.74
CA GLU A 290 10.14 -13.82 1.43
C GLU A 290 8.93 -13.95 2.35
N LEU A 291 8.08 -14.93 2.02
CA LEU A 291 6.99 -15.37 2.88
C LEU A 291 7.32 -16.76 3.41
N VAL A 292 6.61 -17.22 4.44
CA VAL A 292 6.74 -18.59 4.97
C VAL A 292 6.76 -19.63 3.84
N GLY A 293 7.93 -20.23 3.61
CA GLY A 293 8.14 -21.28 2.61
C GLY A 293 8.11 -20.82 1.15
N SER A 294 8.22 -19.53 0.85
CA SER A 294 8.20 -19.01 -0.52
C SER A 294 9.10 -17.78 -0.67
N ARG A 295 9.97 -17.78 -1.68
CA ARG A 295 10.76 -16.62 -2.08
C ARG A 295 10.42 -16.23 -3.51
N ILE A 296 10.09 -14.96 -3.72
CA ILE A 296 9.74 -14.39 -5.02
C ILE A 296 10.65 -13.20 -5.26
N GLU A 297 11.20 -13.11 -6.46
CA GLU A 297 12.10 -12.03 -6.88
C GLU A 297 11.62 -11.55 -8.25
N VAL A 298 11.35 -10.26 -8.38
CA VAL A 298 10.80 -9.64 -9.58
C VAL A 298 11.64 -8.41 -9.92
N GLU A 299 11.96 -8.26 -11.19
CA GLU A 299 12.75 -7.16 -11.72
C GLU A 299 11.91 -6.39 -12.74
N LEU A 300 11.87 -5.06 -12.63
CA LEU A 300 11.34 -4.19 -13.67
C LEU A 300 12.41 -4.03 -14.75
N GLY A 301 12.41 -4.95 -15.71
CA GLY A 301 13.27 -4.86 -16.89
C GLY A 301 12.72 -3.92 -17.97
N ASP A 302 13.62 -3.44 -18.83
CA ASP A 302 13.31 -2.68 -20.05
C ASP A 302 12.63 -3.61 -21.08
N GLU A 303 11.30 -3.75 -20.99
CA GLU A 303 10.29 -4.37 -21.89
C GLU A 303 10.62 -5.62 -22.76
N SER A 304 11.81 -6.22 -22.67
CA SER A 304 12.27 -7.20 -23.66
C SER A 304 12.24 -8.65 -23.20
N ALA A 305 12.02 -8.95 -21.90
CA ALA A 305 11.74 -10.31 -21.44
C ALA A 305 11.33 -10.34 -19.95
N VAL A 306 10.04 -10.26 -19.63
CA VAL A 306 9.56 -10.69 -18.31
C VAL A 306 9.07 -12.13 -18.43
N SER A 307 9.95 -13.09 -18.14
CA SER A 307 9.51 -14.47 -17.92
C SER A 307 8.98 -14.57 -16.50
N ILE A 308 7.66 -14.40 -16.31
CA ILE A 308 7.03 -14.86 -15.08
C ILE A 308 7.18 -16.38 -15.06
N PRO A 309 7.83 -16.99 -14.06
CA PRO A 309 7.87 -18.44 -13.96
C PRO A 309 6.44 -18.94 -13.88
N THR A 310 5.97 -19.56 -14.97
CA THR A 310 4.67 -20.20 -15.01
C THR A 310 4.76 -21.40 -14.07
N LEU A 311 4.16 -21.29 -12.89
CA LEU A 311 4.08 -22.38 -11.93
C LEU A 311 3.37 -23.56 -12.61
N ARG A 312 4.11 -24.67 -12.78
CA ARG A 312 3.54 -25.99 -13.10
C ARG A 312 3.14 -26.69 -11.81
#